data_AF-A0A2A4WDL7-F1
#
_entry.id   AF-A0A2A4WDL7-F1
#
_cell.length_a   1.000
_cell.length_b   1.000
_cell.length_c   1.000
_cell.angle_alpha   90.00
_cell.angle_beta   90.00
_cell.angle_gamma   90.00
#
_symmetry.space_group_name_H-M   'P 1'
#
loop_
_entity.id
_entity.type
_entity.pdbx_description
1 polymer ?
#
loop_
_entity_poly.entity_id
_entity_poly.type
_entity_poly.pdbx_seq_one_letter_code
_entity_poly.pdbx_strand_id
1 'polypeptide(L)' 'MMKIFLFIFTLAILVLGASFTLLNADPVQVNYYFGTADIALSVILVGTLVTGALIGVSATMGKLLSLKLQVSKLRRS' A
#
# COMPACT_ATOMS: atom_id res chain seq x y z
N MET A 1 15.75 10.84 18.82
CA MET A 1 16.41 10.19 17.66
C MET A 1 15.40 9.47 16.76
N MET A 2 14.86 8.30 17.14
CA MET A 2 14.01 7.48 16.25
C MET A 2 12.72 8.18 15.74
N LYS A 3 12.05 8.96 16.61
CA LYS A 3 10.84 9.72 16.24
C LYS A 3 11.11 10.80 15.18
N ILE A 4 12.26 11.47 15.28
CA ILE A 4 12.67 12.51 14.33
C ILE A 4 13.02 11.88 12.98
N PHE A 5 13.72 10.74 12.99
CA PHE A 5 14.01 10.00 11.76
C PHE A 5 12.71 9.54 11.05
N LEU A 6 11.76 8.96 11.81
CA LEU A 6 10.46 8.56 11.26
C LEU A 6 9.70 9.76 10.70
N PHE A 7 9.74 10.91 11.37
CA PHE A 7 9.12 12.14 10.90
C PHE A 7 9.74 12.62 9.57
N ILE A 8 11.08 12.70 9.50
CA ILE A 8 11.80 13.10 8.28
C ILE A 8 11.49 12.13 7.14
N PHE A 9 11.49 10.82 7.41
CA PHE A 9 11.17 9.80 6.42
C PHE A 9 9.73 9.92 5.90
N THR A 10 8.78 10.14 6.80
CA THR A 10 7.36 10.35 6.45
C THR A 10 7.20 11.62 5.60
N LEU A 11 7.87 12.71 5.98
CA LEU A 11 7.85 13.96 5.23
C LEU A 11 8.45 13.78 3.83
N ALA A 12 9.56 13.04 3.71
CA ALA A 12 10.17 12.73 2.43
C ALA A 12 9.22 11.93 1.52
N ILE A 13 8.55 10.90 2.05
CA ILE A 13 7.53 10.15 1.30
C ILE A 13 6.39 11.06 0.84
N LEU A 14 5.92 11.95 1.71
CA LEU A 14 4.81 12.85 1.39
C LEU A 14 5.19 13.82 0.27
N VAL A 15 6.38 14.43 0.34
CA VAL A 15 6.90 15.32 -0.71
C VAL A 15 7.08 14.56 -2.03
N LEU A 16 7.65 13.35 -1.99
CA LEU A 16 7.81 12.52 -3.19
C LEU A 16 6.46 12.14 -3.81
N GLY A 17 5.50 11.71 -3.00
CA GLY A 17 4.16 11.35 -3.47
C GLY A 17 3.40 12.53 -4.07
N ALA A 18 3.47 13.70 -3.43
CA ALA A 18 2.89 14.93 -3.96
C ALA A 18 3.54 15.35 -5.28
N SER A 19 4.88 15.34 -5.35
CA SER A 19 5.63 15.69 -6.55
C SER A 19 5.31 14.72 -7.69
N PHE A 20 5.28 13.42 -7.40
CA PHE A 20 4.92 12.38 -8.35
C PHE A 20 3.51 12.57 -8.92
N THR A 21 2.54 12.89 -8.06
CA THR A 21 1.15 13.14 -8.47
C THR A 21 1.04 14.35 -9.38
N LEU A 22 1.74 15.45 -9.06
CA LEU A 22 1.73 16.66 -9.88
C LEU A 22 2.42 16.46 -11.23
N LEU A 23 3.57 15.77 -11.26
CA LEU A 23 4.30 15.48 -12.50
C LEU A 23 3.54 14.50 -13.41
N ASN A 24 2.67 13.66 -12.84
CA ASN A 24 1.90 12.64 -13.55
C ASN A 24 0.39 12.88 -13.37
N ALA A 25 -0.02 14.15 -13.44
CA ALA A 25 -1.42 14.56 -13.38
C ALA A 25 -2.14 14.30 -14.71
N ASP A 26 -1.40 14.28 -15.82
CA ASP A 26 -1.96 14.02 -17.13
C ASP A 26 -2.51 12.58 -17.22
N PRO A 27 -3.73 12.41 -17.77
CA PRO A 27 -4.34 11.11 -17.91
C PRO A 27 -3.62 10.28 -18.98
N VAL A 28 -3.45 8.99 -18.69
CA VAL A 28 -2.91 8.00 -19.63
C VAL A 28 -4.01 7.03 -19.99
N GLN A 29 -4.11 6.69 -21.28
CA GLN A 29 -5.06 5.70 -21.75
C GLN A 29 -4.62 4.29 -21.34
N VAL A 30 -5.49 3.60 -20.61
CA VAL A 30 -5.32 2.21 -20.21
C VAL A 30 -6.30 1.35 -20.98
N ASN A 31 -5.78 0.33 -21.66
CA ASN A 31 -6.58 -0.66 -22.38
C ASN A 31 -6.88 -1.84 -21.43
N TYR A 32 -8.12 -1.96 -21.00
CA TYR A 32 -8.63 -3.09 -20.24
C TYR A 32 -9.28 -4.11 -21.17
N TYR A 33 -9.48 -5.34 -20.67
CA TYR A 33 -10.15 -6.41 -21.42
C TYR A 33 -11.53 -6.03 -21.94
N PHE A 34 -12.22 -5.09 -21.28
CA PHE A 34 -13.59 -4.68 -21.61
C PHE A 34 -13.72 -3.19 -21.97
N GLY A 35 -12.65 -2.56 -22.44
CA GLY A 35 -12.68 -1.16 -22.90
C GLY A 35 -11.44 -0.37 -22.52
N THR A 36 -11.48 0.94 -22.74
CA THR A 36 -10.37 1.86 -22.44
C THR A 36 -10.79 2.88 -21.38
N ALA A 37 -9.87 3.28 -20.52
CA ALA A 37 -10.09 4.37 -19.57
C ALA A 37 -8.90 5.31 -19.52
N ASP A 38 -9.16 6.61 -19.46
CA ASP A 38 -8.14 7.65 -19.33
C ASP A 38 -8.02 8.04 -17.85
N ILE A 39 -6.93 7.60 -17.21
CA ILE A 39 -6.70 7.78 -15.77
C ILE A 39 -5.26 8.25 -15.58
N ALA A 40 -5.05 9.20 -14.67
CA ALA A 40 -3.71 9.64 -14.30
C ALA A 40 -2.87 8.47 -13.78
N LEU A 41 -1.62 8.37 -14.25
CA LEU A 41 -0.70 7.27 -13.90
C LEU A 41 -0.50 7.16 -12.38
N SER A 42 -0.47 8.31 -11.69
CA SER A 42 -0.36 8.39 -10.23
C SER A 42 -1.49 7.65 -9.51
N VAL A 43 -2.72 7.80 -9.97
CA VAL A 43 -3.91 7.15 -9.39
C VAL A 43 -3.84 5.63 -9.57
N ILE A 44 -3.45 5.18 -10.77
CA ILE A 44 -3.31 3.75 -11.08
C ILE A 44 -2.27 3.10 -10.15
N LEU A 45 -1.11 3.73 -9.97
CA LEU A 45 -0.03 3.21 -9.15
C LEU A 45 -0.39 3.17 -7.66
N VAL A 46 -1.03 4.22 -7.13
CA VAL A 46 -1.50 4.21 -5.75
C VAL A 46 -2.59 3.16 -5.54
N GLY A 47 -3.55 3.08 -6.47
CA GLY A 47 -4.64 2.09 -6.41
C GLY A 47 -4.13 0.66 -6.45
N THR A 48 -3.17 0.35 -7.34
CA THR A 48 -2.55 -0.97 -7.42
C THR A 48 -1.74 -1.32 -6.17
N LEU A 49 -0.98 -0.37 -5.63
CA LEU A 49 -0.24 -0.57 -4.38
C LEU A 49 -1.17 -0.88 -3.20
N VAL A 50 -2.23 -0.08 -3.01
CA VAL A 50 -3.22 -0.28 -1.94
C VAL A 50 -3.92 -1.64 -2.11
N THR A 51 -4.34 -1.96 -3.33
CA THR A 51 -5.01 -3.23 -3.62
C THR A 51 -4.08 -4.42 -3.33
N GLY A 52 -2.82 -4.36 -3.78
CA GLY A 52 -1.82 -5.39 -3.50
C GLY A 52 -1.54 -5.55 -2.01
N ALA A 53 -1.42 -4.44 -1.27
CA ALA A 53 -1.23 -4.47 0.18
C ALA A 53 -2.43 -5.11 0.90
N LEU A 54 -3.66 -4.76 0.52
CA LEU A 54 -4.88 -5.36 1.09
C LEU A 54 -4.96 -6.86 0.81
N ILE A 55 -4.61 -7.30 -0.40
CA ILE A 55 -4.54 -8.73 -0.76
C ILE A 55 -3.48 -9.42 0.10
N GLY A 56 -2.28 -8.86 0.21
CA GLY A 56 -1.19 -9.44 1.01
C GLY A 56 -1.54 -9.56 2.50
N VAL A 57 -2.15 -8.52 3.09
CA VAL A 57 -2.65 -8.55 4.46
C VAL A 57 -3.72 -9.63 4.61
N SER A 58 -4.71 -9.66 3.71
CA SER A 58 -5.79 -10.65 3.74
C SER A 58 -5.25 -12.10 3.65
N ALA A 59 -4.30 -12.33 2.75
CA ALA A 59 -3.67 -13.65 2.55
C ALA A 59 -2.90 -14.14 3.78
N THR A 60 -2.29 -13.22 4.55
CA THR A 60 -1.46 -13.57 5.71
C THR A 60 -2.23 -13.54 7.04
N MET A 61 -3.34 -12.82 7.12
CA MET A 61 -4.10 -12.58 8.36
C MET A 61 -4.52 -13.87 9.06
N GLY A 62 -5.08 -14.84 8.32
CA GLY A 62 -5.56 -16.10 8.91
C GLY A 62 -4.45 -16.90 9.60
N LYS A 63 -3.28 -17.02 8.95
CA LYS A 63 -2.10 -17.68 9.53
C LYS A 63 -1.59 -16.91 10.75
N LEU A 64 -1.54 -15.59 10.67
CA LEU A 64 -1.07 -14.73 11.76
C LEU A 64 -1.96 -14.89 13.01
N LEU A 65 -3.28 -14.91 12.83
CA LEU A 65 -4.25 -15.12 13.91
C LEU A 65 -4.13 -16.52 14.52
N SER A 66 -4.06 -17.57 13.68
CA SER A 66 -3.84 -18.94 14.15
C SER A 66 -2.56 -19.05 14.98
N LEU A 67 -1.46 -18.44 14.50
CA LEU A 67 -0.19 -18.46 15.21
C LEU A 67 -0.27 -17.74 16.57
N LYS A 68 -0.92 -16.57 16.63
CA LYS A 68 -1.15 -15.85 17.89
C LYS A 68 -1.94 -16.69 18.90
N LEU A 69 -2.97 -17.41 18.45
CA LEU A 69 -3.77 -18.29 19.30
C LEU A 69 -2.94 -19.47 19.84
N GLN A 70 -2.14 -20.11 18.98
CA GLN A 70 -1.25 -21.21 19.39
C GLN A 70 -0.23 -20.74 20.42
N VAL A 71 0.43 -19.60 20.19
CA VAL A 71 1.40 -19.02 21.13
C VAL A 71 0.74 -18.71 22.49
N SER A 72 -0.48 -18.16 22.49
CA SER A 72 -1.21 -17.90 23.74
C SER A 72 -1.58 -19.17 24.49
N LYS A 73 -1.84 -20.29 23.79
CA LYS A 73 -2.15 -21.58 24.40
C LYS A 73 -0.91 -22.20 25.05
N LEU A 74 0.22 -22.18 24.34
CA LEU A 74 1.49 -22.71 24.87
C LEU A 74 1.97 -21.95 26.10
N ARG A 75 1.79 -20.63 26.16
CA ARG A 75 2.21 -19.82 27.31
C ARG A 75 1.38 -20.06 28.59
N ARG A 76 0.24 -20.74 28.48
CA ARG A 76 -0.62 -21.10 29.63
C ARG A 76 -0.35 -22.49 30.19
N SER A 77 0.46 -23.31 29.51
CA SER A 77 0.93 -24.62 29.99
C SER A 77 2.30 -24.49 30.62
#